data_AF-A0A267MI29-F1
#
_entry.id   AF-A0A267MI29-F1
#
_cell.length_a   1.000
_cell.length_b   1.000
_cell.length_c   1.000
_cell.angle_alpha   90.00
_cell.angle_beta   90.00
_cell.angle_gamma   90.00
#
_symmetry.space_group_name_H-M   'P 1'
#
loop_
_entity.id
_entity.type
_entity.pdbx_description
1 polymer ?
#
loop_
_entity_poly.entity_id
_entity_poly.type
_entity_poly.pdbx_seq_one_letter_code
_entity_poly.pdbx_strand_id
1 'polypeptide(L)'
;MLIIGVGRRTIKNYGSLKTDYCNRCSNNSDFQLHRHTKWITLFFIPLIPYGKDSLIVCPRCGYYEKIDEITFAKLKTAVENREVITQIPLKQEFDPYMGKNETQVNFLKEMANYKKERLKKSNTN
;
A
#
# COMPACT_ATOMS: atom_id res chain seq x y z
N MET A 1 -21.94 35.71 -14.87
CA MET A 1 -21.23 35.61 -13.57
C MET A 1 -20.66 34.20 -13.47
N LEU A 2 -19.34 34.02 -13.42
CA LEU A 2 -18.72 32.71 -13.26
C LEU A 2 -18.45 32.48 -11.76
N ILE A 3 -18.99 31.42 -11.20
CA ILE A 3 -18.75 31.04 -9.80
C ILE A 3 -17.76 29.88 -9.80
N ILE A 4 -16.53 30.16 -9.34
CA ILE A 4 -15.46 29.16 -9.21
C ILE A 4 -15.35 28.80 -7.73
N GLY A 5 -15.47 27.51 -7.42
CA GLY A 5 -15.29 26.96 -6.08
C GLY A 5 -14.11 26.00 -6.03
N VAL A 6 -13.26 26.11 -5.00
CA VAL A 6 -12.10 25.22 -4.80
C VAL A 6 -12.32 24.42 -3.52
N GLY A 7 -11.88 23.15 -3.51
CA GLY A 7 -11.81 22.35 -2.29
C GLY A 7 -12.89 21.29 -2.12
N ARG A 8 -13.78 21.09 -3.11
CA ARG A 8 -14.72 19.96 -3.10
C ARG A 8 -13.93 18.65 -3.09
N ARG A 9 -14.26 17.74 -2.16
CA ARG A 9 -13.62 16.42 -2.03
C ARG A 9 -14.62 15.32 -2.31
N THR A 10 -14.21 14.32 -3.08
CA THR A 10 -14.98 13.09 -3.31
C THR A 10 -14.19 11.90 -2.80
N ILE A 11 -14.86 11.00 -2.08
CA ILE A 11 -14.27 9.78 -1.53
C ILE A 11 -14.77 8.62 -2.37
N LYS A 12 -13.84 7.81 -2.88
CA LYS A 12 -14.15 6.55 -3.57
C LYS A 12 -13.58 5.38 -2.79
N ASN A 13 -14.46 4.47 -2.37
CA ASN A 13 -14.09 3.26 -1.65
C ASN A 13 -13.90 2.13 -2.66
N TYR A 14 -12.75 1.46 -2.61
CA TYR A 14 -12.42 0.36 -3.53
C TYR A 14 -12.66 -1.01 -2.90
N GLY A 15 -12.84 -1.09 -1.58
CA GLY A 15 -13.18 -2.32 -0.87
C GLY A 15 -12.29 -2.55 0.35
N SER A 16 -12.52 -3.69 1.00
CA SER A 16 -11.76 -4.12 2.17
C SER A 16 -10.47 -4.84 1.75
N LEU A 17 -9.38 -4.43 2.39
CA LEU A 17 -8.07 -5.07 2.32
C LEU A 17 -8.06 -6.29 3.25
N LYS A 18 -6.87 -6.74 3.63
CA LYS A 18 -6.73 -7.81 4.63
C LYS A 18 -7.02 -7.26 6.03
N THR A 19 -7.53 -8.12 6.91
CA THR A 19 -7.54 -7.91 8.35
C THR A 19 -6.13 -7.64 8.86
N ASP A 20 -5.92 -6.47 9.44
CA ASP A 20 -4.68 -6.09 10.09
C ASP A 20 -4.98 -5.41 11.44
N TYR A 21 -3.97 -5.37 12.30
CA TYR A 21 -4.07 -4.78 13.63
C TYR A 21 -4.01 -3.26 13.55
N CYS A 22 -5.04 -2.58 14.04
CA CYS A 22 -5.05 -1.13 14.12
C CYS A 22 -4.43 -0.65 15.44
N ASN A 23 -3.32 0.10 15.34
CA ASN A 23 -2.62 0.69 16.49
C ASN A 23 -3.47 1.70 17.28
N ARG A 24 -4.52 2.28 16.68
CA ARG A 24 -5.34 3.31 17.32
C ARG A 24 -6.48 2.75 18.16
N CYS A 25 -7.19 1.73 17.66
CA CYS A 25 -8.30 1.10 18.39
C CYS A 25 -7.94 -0.24 19.02
N SER A 26 -6.67 -0.67 18.89
CA SER A 26 -6.14 -1.92 19.44
C SER A 26 -6.96 -3.14 19.07
N ASN A 27 -7.50 -3.14 17.86
CA ASN A 27 -8.37 -4.19 17.35
C ASN A 27 -7.94 -4.59 15.95
N ASN A 28 -8.21 -5.85 15.61
CA ASN A 28 -8.11 -6.33 14.25
C ASN A 28 -9.29 -5.78 13.44
N SER A 29 -8.99 -5.17 12.30
CA SER A 29 -10.01 -4.60 11.42
C SER A 29 -9.63 -4.77 9.96
N ASP A 30 -10.63 -4.98 9.12
CA ASP A 30 -10.46 -5.00 7.67
C ASP A 30 -10.31 -3.57 7.17
N PHE A 31 -9.07 -3.14 7.00
CA PHE A 31 -8.78 -1.81 6.50
C PHE A 31 -9.39 -1.60 5.11
N GLN A 32 -9.93 -0.42 4.86
CA GLN A 32 -10.58 -0.09 3.60
C GLN A 32 -9.66 0.78 2.74
N LEU A 33 -9.64 0.49 1.43
CA LEU A 33 -8.88 1.28 0.47
C LEU A 33 -9.74 2.42 -0.08
N HIS A 34 -9.33 3.66 0.20
CA HIS A 34 -10.06 4.87 -0.16
C HIS A 34 -9.22 5.75 -1.09
N ARG A 35 -9.87 6.47 -2.00
CA ARG A 35 -9.26 7.53 -2.80
C ARG A 35 -9.99 8.83 -2.61
N HIS A 36 -9.28 9.84 -2.12
CA HIS A 36 -9.82 11.17 -1.96
C HIS A 36 -9.38 12.02 -3.15
N THR A 37 -10.35 12.51 -3.92
CA THR A 37 -10.07 13.40 -5.05
C THR A 37 -10.52 14.80 -4.72
N LYS A 38 -9.64 15.78 -4.92
CA LYS A 38 -9.93 17.20 -4.76
C LYS A 38 -10.24 17.80 -6.13
N TRP A 39 -11.34 18.56 -6.19
CA TRP A 39 -11.89 19.09 -7.42
C TRP A 39 -11.94 20.62 -7.40
N ILE A 40 -11.63 21.20 -8.56
CA ILE A 40 -12.04 22.55 -8.91
C ILE A 40 -13.46 22.43 -9.48
N THR A 41 -14.34 23.24 -8.92
CA THR A 41 -15.76 23.27 -9.30
C THR A 41 -16.09 24.55 -10.04
N LEU A 42 -16.95 24.44 -11.04
CA LEU A 42 -17.56 25.57 -11.73
C LEU A 42 -19.07 25.44 -11.61
N PHE A 43 -19.74 26.47 -11.12
CA PHE A 43 -21.18 26.41 -10.81
C PHE A 43 -21.54 25.17 -9.97
N PHE A 44 -20.72 24.87 -8.95
CA PHE A 44 -20.88 23.71 -8.07
C PHE A 44 -20.66 22.34 -8.73
N ILE A 45 -20.41 22.25 -10.03
CA ILE A 45 -20.10 21.00 -10.74
C ILE A 45 -18.59 20.74 -10.65
N PRO A 46 -18.14 19.56 -10.16
CA PRO A 46 -16.72 19.22 -10.11
C PRO A 46 -16.22 18.89 -11.52
N LEU A 47 -15.39 19.77 -12.08
CA LEU A 47 -14.90 19.62 -13.46
C LEU A 47 -13.49 19.05 -13.51
N ILE A 48 -12.54 19.68 -12.79
CA ILE A 48 -11.13 19.35 -12.93
C ILE A 48 -10.60 18.79 -11.60
N PRO A 49 -10.16 17.53 -11.56
CA PRO A 49 -9.49 16.99 -10.39
C PRO A 49 -8.05 17.52 -10.37
N TYR A 50 -7.67 18.19 -9.27
CA TYR A 50 -6.32 18.78 -9.14
C TYR A 50 -5.45 18.05 -8.11
N GLY A 51 -6.03 17.12 -7.35
CA GLY A 51 -5.28 16.33 -6.38
C GLY A 51 -5.96 15.01 -6.07
N LYS A 52 -5.16 13.97 -5.89
CA LYS A 52 -5.61 12.63 -5.50
C LYS A 52 -4.75 12.17 -4.33
N ASP A 53 -5.39 11.80 -3.24
CA ASP A 53 -4.76 11.21 -2.07
C ASP A 53 -5.23 9.75 -1.97
N SER A 54 -4.28 8.82 -2.00
CA SER A 54 -4.51 7.39 -1.84
C SER A 54 -4.38 7.03 -0.35
N LEU A 55 -5.42 6.45 0.23
CA LEU A 55 -5.59 6.32 1.68
C LEU A 55 -6.01 4.90 2.06
N ILE A 56 -5.50 4.42 3.19
CA ILE A 56 -6.00 3.24 3.87
C ILE A 56 -6.72 3.70 5.14
N VAL A 57 -7.95 3.24 5.36
CA VAL A 57 -8.82 3.72 6.45
C VAL A 57 -9.31 2.56 7.30
N CYS A 58 -9.15 2.67 8.62
CA CYS A 58 -9.76 1.76 9.58
C CYS A 58 -11.27 2.04 9.68
N PRO A 59 -12.15 1.07 9.40
CA PRO A 59 -13.61 1.28 9.45
C PRO A 59 -14.14 1.48 10.89
N ARG A 60 -13.37 1.07 11.90
CA ARG A 60 -13.78 1.11 13.32
C ARG A 60 -13.56 2.48 13.95
N CYS A 61 -12.37 3.06 13.75
CA CYS A 61 -11.98 4.32 14.41
C CYS A 61 -11.74 5.48 13.45
N GLY A 62 -11.82 5.24 12.13
CA GLY A 62 -11.54 6.26 11.13
C GLY A 62 -10.07 6.70 11.06
N TYR A 63 -9.15 5.97 11.72
CA TYR A 63 -7.72 6.18 11.49
C TYR A 63 -7.41 5.98 10.02
N TYR A 64 -6.64 6.89 9.43
CA TYR A 64 -6.24 6.79 8.04
C TYR A 64 -4.75 7.06 7.89
N GLU A 65 -4.16 6.41 6.90
CA GLU A 65 -2.77 6.60 6.52
C GLU A 65 -2.67 6.82 5.02
N LYS A 66 -1.83 7.78 4.62
CA LYS A 66 -1.55 8.05 3.21
C LYS A 66 -0.57 7.01 2.68
N ILE A 67 -0.89 6.46 1.52
CA ILE A 67 -0.05 5.50 0.84
C ILE A 67 0.38 6.01 -0.53
N ASP A 68 1.51 5.51 -1.00
CA ASP A 68 2.02 5.79 -2.33
C ASP A 68 1.10 5.22 -3.42
N GLU A 69 1.11 5.85 -4.59
CA GLU A 69 0.27 5.48 -5.73
C GLU A 69 0.62 4.07 -6.26
N ILE A 70 1.89 3.66 -6.22
CA ILE A 70 2.32 2.33 -6.65
C ILE A 70 1.73 1.27 -5.73
N THR A 71 1.79 1.50 -4.41
CA THR A 71 1.19 0.61 -3.40
C THR A 71 -0.31 0.55 -3.55
N PHE A 72 -0.96 1.70 -3.77
CA PHE A 72 -2.41 1.75 -4.02
C PHE A 72 -2.80 0.93 -5.25
N ALA A 73 -2.08 1.05 -6.37
CA ALA A 73 -2.38 0.30 -7.58
C ALA A 73 -2.30 -1.22 -7.33
N LYS A 74 -1.26 -1.69 -6.64
CA LYS A 74 -1.11 -3.10 -6.25
C LYS A 74 -2.29 -3.58 -5.38
N LEU A 75 -2.64 -2.79 -4.36
CA LEU A 75 -3.74 -3.11 -3.45
C LEU A 75 -5.09 -3.08 -4.17
N LYS A 76 -5.32 -2.11 -5.06
CA LYS A 76 -6.54 -2.02 -5.88
C LYS A 76 -6.71 -3.25 -6.74
N THR A 77 -5.67 -3.66 -7.48
CA THR A 77 -5.70 -4.90 -8.27
C THR A 77 -5.95 -6.11 -7.38
N ALA A 78 -5.31 -6.17 -6.21
CA ALA A 78 -5.52 -7.24 -5.25
C ALA A 78 -6.89 -7.23 -4.56
N VAL A 79 -7.68 -6.15 -4.65
CA VAL A 79 -9.08 -6.05 -4.18
C VAL A 79 -10.05 -6.37 -5.31
N GLU A 80 -9.83 -5.81 -6.50
CA GLU A 80 -10.66 -6.03 -7.69
C GLU A 80 -10.62 -7.50 -8.15
N ASN A 81 -9.48 -8.17 -7.97
CA ASN A 81 -9.33 -9.59 -8.29
C ASN A 81 -9.80 -10.54 -7.15
N ARG A 82 -10.36 -10.04 -6.03
CA ARG A 82 -10.88 -10.86 -4.91
C ARG A 82 -12.26 -11.42 -5.17
N GLU A 83 -12.48 -12.06 -6.31
CA GLU A 83 -13.50 -13.11 -6.34
C GLU A 83 -13.01 -14.38 -5.63
N VAL A 84 -11.72 -14.52 -5.29
CA VAL A 84 -11.21 -15.68 -4.54
C VAL A 84 -10.00 -15.32 -3.64
N ILE A 85 -10.20 -15.01 -2.36
CA ILE A 85 -9.11 -15.01 -1.35
C ILE A 85 -9.53 -15.86 -0.16
N THR A 86 -9.18 -17.15 -0.20
CA THR A 86 -9.12 -18.01 0.99
C THR A 86 -7.78 -18.71 1.17
N GLN A 87 -6.77 -18.49 0.30
CA GLN A 87 -5.53 -19.31 0.36
C GLN A 87 -4.21 -18.57 0.08
N ILE A 88 -4.08 -17.27 0.38
CA ILE A 88 -2.76 -16.62 0.26
C ILE A 88 -2.19 -16.33 1.66
N PRO A 89 -1.17 -17.08 2.13
CA PRO A 89 -0.54 -16.81 3.40
C PRO A 89 0.24 -15.49 3.33
N LEU A 90 0.03 -14.65 4.35
CA LEU A 90 0.67 -13.35 4.49
C LEU A 90 2.09 -13.52 5.04
N LYS A 91 3.02 -13.79 4.15
CA LYS A 91 4.41 -13.40 4.35
C LYS A 91 4.77 -12.56 3.14
N GLN A 92 4.80 -11.24 3.31
CA GLN A 92 5.54 -10.39 2.37
C GLN A 92 6.98 -10.87 2.43
N GLU A 93 7.39 -11.68 1.47
CA GLU A 93 8.79 -12.00 1.28
C GLU A 93 9.44 -10.73 0.73
N PHE A 94 10.06 -9.97 1.64
CA PHE A 94 10.91 -8.84 1.31
C PHE A 94 12.04 -9.37 0.43
N ASP A 95 11.93 -9.14 -0.88
CA ASP A 95 13.01 -9.48 -1.82
C ASP A 95 14.13 -8.44 -1.64
N PRO A 96 15.27 -8.81 -1.01
CA PRO A 96 16.35 -7.88 -0.72
C PRO A 96 17.13 -7.46 -1.98
N TYR A 97 16.77 -8.00 -3.14
CA TYR A 97 17.43 -7.75 -4.43
C TYR A 97 16.61 -6.85 -5.37
N MET A 98 15.46 -6.31 -4.92
CA MET A 98 14.62 -5.42 -5.72
C MET A 98 15.40 -4.19 -6.22
N GLY A 99 15.37 -3.94 -7.55
CA GLY A 99 15.97 -2.75 -8.16
C GLY A 99 17.48 -2.83 -8.40
N LYS A 100 18.09 -4.02 -8.28
CA LYS A 100 19.50 -4.26 -8.59
C LYS A 100 19.67 -4.89 -9.97
N ASN A 101 20.78 -4.58 -10.64
CA ASN A 101 21.14 -5.26 -11.89
C ASN A 101 21.70 -6.67 -11.62
N GLU A 102 21.76 -7.52 -12.64
CA GLU A 102 22.14 -8.92 -12.49
C GLU A 102 23.51 -9.11 -11.82
N THR A 103 24.49 -8.28 -12.19
CA THR A 103 25.83 -8.30 -11.61
C THR A 103 25.80 -7.98 -10.11
N GLN A 104 25.03 -6.97 -9.70
CA GLN A 104 24.86 -6.59 -8.30
C GLN A 104 24.15 -7.69 -7.50
N VAL A 105 23.14 -8.33 -8.09
CA VAL A 105 22.44 -9.44 -7.45
C VAL A 105 23.38 -10.62 -7.21
N ASN A 106 24.19 -10.99 -8.19
CA ASN A 106 25.12 -12.11 -8.08
C ASN A 106 26.18 -11.86 -6.99
N PHE A 107 26.74 -10.65 -6.95
CA PHE A 107 27.68 -10.24 -5.90
C PHE A 107 27.05 -10.34 -4.50
N LEU A 108 25.83 -9.83 -4.32
CA LEU A 108 25.15 -9.87 -3.02
C LEU A 108 24.80 -11.31 -2.59
N LYS A 109 24.48 -12.20 -3.53
CA LYS A 109 24.26 -13.63 -3.25
C LYS A 109 25.53 -14.30 -2.77
N GLU A 110 26.65 -14.03 -3.42
CA GLU A 110 27.95 -14.59 -3.08
C GLU A 110 28.40 -14.15 -1.66
N MET A 111 28.27 -12.85 -1.36
CA MET A 111 28.54 -12.29 -0.04
C MET A 111 27.68 -12.94 1.06
N ALA A 112 26.39 -13.16 0.78
CA ALA A 112 25.49 -13.82 1.72
C ALA A 112 25.90 -15.27 2.01
N ASN A 113 26.35 -16.00 0.99
CA ASN A 113 26.85 -17.37 1.14
C ASN A 113 28.14 -17.41 1.96
N TYR A 114 29.10 -16.53 1.66
CA TYR A 114 30.34 -16.41 2.42
C TYR A 114 30.10 -16.16 3.90
N LYS A 115 29.17 -15.25 4.22
CA LYS A 115 28.79 -14.96 5.61
C LYS A 115 28.19 -16.19 6.31
N LYS A 116 27.33 -16.96 5.62
CA LYS A 116 26.76 -18.20 6.16
C LYS A 116 27.82 -19.26 6.44
N GLU A 117 28.81 -19.41 5.55
CA GLU A 117 29.91 -20.35 5.73
C GLU A 117 30.81 -19.97 6.92
N ARG A 118 31.10 -18.67 7.09
CA ARG A 118 31.82 -18.16 8.25
C ARG A 118 31.07 -18.44 9.56
N LEU A 119 29.77 -18.21 9.58
CA LEU A 119 28.90 -18.47 10.74
C LEU A 119 28.81 -19.97 11.07
N LYS A 120 28.79 -20.84 10.05
CA LYS A 120 28.84 -22.29 10.28
C LYS A 120 30.15 -22.69 10.94
N LYS A 121 31.29 -22.21 10.43
CA LYS A 121 32.61 -22.52 10.99
C LYS A 121 32.80 -22.01 12.42
N SER A 122 32.18 -20.88 12.79
CA SER A 122 32.26 -20.36 14.16
C SER A 122 31.42 -21.13 15.18
N ASN A 123 30.39 -21.85 14.73
CA ASN A 123 29.49 -22.60 15.62
C ASN A 123 29.93 -24.06 15.85
N THR A 124 30.99 -24.50 15.18
CA THR A 124 31.53 -25.87 15.27
C THR A 124 32.85 -25.95 16.05
N ASN A 125 33.25 -24.86 16.70
CA ASN A 125 34.36 -24.78 17.67
C ASN A 125 33.80 -24.44 19.04
#